data_AF-A0A9W5QNC2-F1
#
_entry.id   AF-A0A9W5QNC2-F1
#
_cell.length_a   1.000
_cell.length_b   1.000
_cell.length_c   1.000
_cell.angle_alpha   90.00
_cell.angle_beta   90.00
_cell.angle_gamma   90.00
#
_symmetry.space_group_name_H-M   'P 1'
#
loop_
_entity.id
_entity.type
_entity.pdbx_description
1 polymer ?
#
loop_
_entity_poly.entity_id
_entity_poly.type
_entity_poly.pdbx_seq_one_letter_code
_entity_poly.pdbx_strand_id
1 'polypeptide(L)'
;MDGLLIDNSEWCDICSAVIPTADVKNMYIEGCEKTLCKSCRGEMELTLKVVETLVIKDMLTALIKRYGMNKVRDFDLIKAEQYVKENKIFLEIEKRGGKFNQEKLGKFVSLSTNEIIGILQYLQKKIGTHLWMNAVIGALLDRGLVYTLQLEEGVHDDGTTDILAG
;
A
#
# COMPACT_ATOMS: atom_id res chain seq x y z
N MET A 1 39.15 7.26 -22.52
CA MET A 1 37.93 7.89 -22.00
C MET A 1 36.80 6.92 -22.29
N ASP A 2 36.61 5.94 -21.40
CA ASP A 2 35.48 5.01 -21.52
C ASP A 2 34.43 5.45 -20.51
N GLY A 3 33.44 6.18 -21.02
CA GLY A 3 32.25 6.55 -20.26
C GLY A 3 31.44 5.29 -20.01
N LEU A 4 31.60 4.70 -18.82
CA LEU A 4 30.60 3.81 -18.23
C LEU A 4 29.30 4.60 -18.15
N LEU A 5 28.45 4.47 -19.17
CA LEU A 5 27.04 4.82 -19.09
C LEU A 5 26.46 3.87 -18.05
N ILE A 6 26.36 4.35 -16.81
CA ILE A 6 25.59 3.68 -15.77
C ILE A 6 24.16 3.68 -16.30
N ASP A 7 23.70 2.52 -16.77
CA ASP A 7 22.32 2.31 -17.14
C ASP A 7 21.48 2.39 -15.86
N ASN A 8 21.05 3.61 -15.52
CA ASN A 8 20.18 3.93 -14.38
C ASN A 8 18.71 3.58 -14.69
N SER A 9 18.44 2.80 -15.73
CA SER A 9 17.10 2.34 -16.02
C SER A 9 16.65 1.36 -14.94
N GLU A 10 15.41 1.48 -14.49
CA GLU A 10 14.79 0.55 -13.55
C GLU A 10 14.33 -0.71 -14.30
N TRP A 11 14.49 -1.89 -13.69
CA TRP A 11 14.17 -3.18 -14.31
C TRP A 11 13.07 -3.88 -13.52
N CYS A 12 12.22 -4.63 -14.22
CA CYS A 12 11.17 -5.42 -13.58
C CYS A 12 11.75 -6.67 -12.92
N ASP A 13 11.54 -6.85 -11.62
CA ASP A 13 12.00 -8.02 -10.87
C ASP A 13 11.39 -9.36 -11.32
N ILE A 14 10.31 -9.33 -12.11
CA ILE A 14 9.60 -10.53 -12.58
C ILE A 14 10.03 -10.90 -14.00
N CYS A 15 9.88 -9.96 -14.94
CA CYS A 15 10.14 -10.24 -16.36
C CYS A 15 11.49 -9.72 -16.86
N SER A 16 12.29 -9.07 -16.01
CA SER A 16 13.58 -8.46 -16.35
C SER A 16 13.51 -7.45 -17.51
N ALA A 17 12.33 -6.88 -17.78
CA ALA A 17 12.18 -5.83 -18.79
C ALA A 17 12.52 -4.47 -18.18
N VAL A 18 13.13 -3.59 -18.98
CA VAL A 18 13.34 -2.18 -18.64
C VAL A 18 11.99 -1.49 -18.47
N ILE A 19 11.82 -0.78 -17.35
CA ILE A 19 10.60 -0.05 -17.01
C ILE A 19 10.81 1.43 -17.37
N PRO A 20 9.90 2.04 -18.16
CA PRO A 20 9.91 3.49 -18.36
C PRO A 20 9.85 4.20 -17.00
N THR A 21 10.66 5.24 -16.79
CA THR A 21 10.73 5.95 -15.49
C THR A 21 9.35 6.42 -14.99
N ALA A 22 8.45 6.77 -15.91
CA ALA A 22 7.07 7.17 -15.60
C ALA A 22 6.18 6.03 -15.05
N ASP A 23 6.57 4.78 -15.29
CA ASP A 23 5.82 3.57 -14.93
C ASP A 23 6.47 2.77 -13.78
N VAL A 24 7.60 3.24 -13.25
CA VAL A 24 8.29 2.61 -12.11
C VAL A 24 7.41 2.71 -10.88
N LYS A 25 7.07 1.56 -10.30
CA LYS A 25 6.32 1.47 -9.04
C LYS A 25 6.92 0.37 -8.18
N ASN A 26 7.21 0.70 -6.93
CA ASN A 26 7.73 -0.26 -5.97
C ASN A 26 6.59 -0.84 -5.14
N MET A 27 6.53 -2.16 -5.09
CA MET A 27 5.61 -2.93 -4.29
C MET A 27 6.38 -3.68 -3.22
N TYR A 28 5.86 -3.66 -1.99
CA TYR A 28 6.34 -4.56 -0.96
C TYR A 28 5.54 -5.86 -1.01
N ILE A 29 6.22 -6.96 -1.34
CA ILE A 29 5.68 -8.33 -1.30
C ILE A 29 6.36 -9.01 -0.12
N GLU A 30 5.58 -9.57 0.80
CA GLU A 30 6.01 -10.17 2.07
C GLU A 30 7.50 -10.60 2.12
N GLY A 31 8.31 -9.78 2.77
CA GLY A 31 9.75 -10.03 2.97
C GLY A 31 10.68 -9.33 1.98
N CYS A 32 10.18 -8.75 0.89
CA CYS A 32 10.99 -8.05 -0.11
C CYS A 32 10.30 -6.85 -0.75
N GLU A 33 11.10 -5.88 -1.18
CA GLU A 33 10.64 -4.83 -2.10
C GLU A 33 10.88 -5.31 -3.52
N LYS A 34 9.92 -5.05 -4.39
CA LYS A 34 9.93 -5.44 -5.79
C LYS A 34 9.55 -4.25 -6.66
N THR A 35 10.36 -3.97 -7.67
CA THR A 35 10.11 -2.99 -8.72
C THR A 35 9.47 -3.72 -9.89
N LEU A 36 8.21 -3.40 -10.20
CA LEU A 36 7.41 -4.16 -11.16
C LEU A 36 6.95 -3.29 -12.32
N CYS A 37 6.96 -3.86 -13.53
CA CYS A 37 6.32 -3.24 -14.69
C CYS A 37 4.79 -3.29 -14.55
N LYS A 38 4.10 -2.46 -15.35
CA LYS A 38 2.63 -2.36 -15.32
C LYS A 38 1.91 -3.70 -15.51
N SER A 39 2.41 -4.57 -16.38
CA SER A 39 1.79 -5.88 -16.65
C SER A 39 1.94 -6.85 -15.48
N CYS A 40 3.16 -7.05 -14.98
CA CYS A 40 3.41 -7.95 -13.85
C CYS A 40 2.74 -7.46 -12.56
N ARG A 41 2.63 -6.13 -12.39
CA ARG A 41 1.80 -5.56 -11.32
C ARG A 41 0.33 -5.93 -11.47
N GLY A 42 -0.23 -5.77 -12.67
CA GLY A 42 -1.64 -6.10 -12.93
C GLY A 42 -1.96 -7.56 -12.62
N GLU A 43 -1.03 -8.46 -12.91
CA GLU A 43 -1.14 -9.88 -12.55
C GLU A 43 -1.13 -10.09 -11.03
N MET A 44 -0.21 -9.44 -10.31
CA MET A 44 -0.15 -9.49 -8.83
C MET A 44 -1.41 -8.91 -8.17
N GLU A 45 -2.03 -7.89 -8.76
CA GLU A 45 -3.29 -7.32 -8.29
C GLU A 45 -4.49 -8.29 -8.40
N LEU A 46 -4.36 -9.38 -9.18
CA LEU A 46 -5.39 -10.43 -9.27
C LEU A 46 -5.25 -11.47 -8.16
N THR A 47 -4.03 -11.71 -7.67
CA THR A 47 -3.72 -12.77 -6.69
C THR A 47 -3.48 -12.23 -5.29
N LEU A 48 -3.16 -10.94 -5.14
CA LEU A 48 -2.80 -10.33 -3.88
C LEU A 48 -3.62 -9.07 -3.62
N LYS A 49 -3.86 -8.76 -2.34
CA LYS A 49 -4.49 -7.51 -1.95
C LYS A 49 -3.44 -6.40 -1.94
N VAL A 50 -3.47 -5.58 -2.99
CA VAL A 50 -2.57 -4.43 -3.15
C VAL A 50 -3.20 -3.17 -2.56
N VAL A 51 -2.52 -2.57 -1.58
CA VAL A 51 -2.91 -1.32 -0.92
C VAL A 51 -2.05 -0.18 -1.50
N GLU A 52 -2.68 0.63 -2.35
CA GLU A 52 -1.99 1.70 -3.08
C GLU A 52 -1.56 2.86 -2.17
N THR A 53 -0.54 3.60 -2.61
CA THR A 53 0.03 4.75 -1.90
C THR A 53 -1.03 5.74 -1.39
N LEU A 54 -2.03 6.05 -2.22
CA LEU A 54 -3.09 7.00 -1.85
C LEU A 54 -4.07 6.42 -0.81
N VAL A 55 -4.31 5.10 -0.86
CA VAL A 55 -5.09 4.40 0.16
C VAL A 55 -4.33 4.41 1.49
N ILE A 56 -3.02 4.16 1.47
CA ILE A 56 -2.17 4.26 2.67
C ILE A 56 -2.18 5.69 3.22
N LYS A 57 -2.03 6.71 2.37
CA LYS A 57 -2.11 8.11 2.77
C LYS A 57 -3.44 8.43 3.47
N ASP A 58 -4.55 8.01 2.88
CA ASP A 58 -5.88 8.29 3.41
C ASP A 58 -6.12 7.50 4.71
N MET A 59 -5.59 6.29 4.83
CA MET A 59 -5.54 5.52 6.08
C MET A 59 -4.78 6.28 7.18
N LEU A 60 -3.56 6.75 6.92
CA LEU A 60 -2.76 7.53 7.88
C LEU A 60 -3.48 8.83 8.28
N THR A 61 -4.10 9.50 7.32
CA THR A 61 -4.90 10.72 7.56
C THR A 61 -6.12 10.42 8.44
N ALA A 62 -6.78 9.29 8.25
CA ALA A 62 -7.89 8.86 9.08
C ALA A 62 -7.44 8.56 10.52
N LEU A 63 -6.28 7.91 10.70
CA LEU A 63 -5.69 7.67 12.01
C LEU A 63 -5.35 8.97 12.74
N ILE A 64 -4.73 9.93 12.05
CA ILE A 64 -4.45 11.27 12.61
C ILE A 64 -5.73 11.93 13.11
N LYS A 65 -6.80 11.91 12.30
CA LYS A 65 -8.09 12.52 12.65
C LYS A 65 -8.71 11.86 13.88
N ARG A 66 -8.67 10.52 13.96
CA ARG A 66 -9.21 9.75 15.10
C ARG A 66 -8.39 9.95 16.37
N TYR A 67 -7.07 10.04 16.27
CA TYR A 67 -6.19 10.28 17.41
C TYR A 67 -6.35 11.70 18.00
N GLY A 68 -6.58 12.68 17.13
CA GLY A 68 -6.83 14.07 17.48
C GLY A 68 -5.81 15.00 16.82
N MET A 69 -6.32 15.96 16.03
CA MET A 69 -5.48 16.90 15.25
C MET A 69 -4.60 17.81 16.13
N ASN A 70 -4.93 17.98 17.41
CA ASN A 70 -4.15 18.75 18.37
C ASN A 70 -2.94 17.98 18.92
N LYS A 71 -2.83 16.67 18.70
CA LYS A 71 -1.76 15.80 19.22
C LYS A 71 -0.82 15.25 18.14
N VAL A 72 -0.88 15.82 16.92
CA VAL A 72 -0.18 15.27 15.74
C VAL A 72 1.34 15.26 15.90
N ARG A 73 1.90 16.20 16.67
CA ARG A 73 3.34 16.26 16.95
C ARG A 73 3.83 15.13 17.84
N ASP A 74 2.92 14.48 18.56
CA ASP A 74 3.22 13.32 19.39
C ASP A 74 2.89 12.01 18.69
N PHE A 75 2.31 12.05 17.48
CA PHE A 75 1.81 10.89 16.78
C PHE A 75 2.81 10.45 15.71
N ASP A 76 3.68 9.51 16.08
CA ASP A 76 4.59 8.78 15.21
C ASP A 76 4.03 7.40 14.84
N LEU A 77 4.76 6.65 14.02
CA LEU A 77 4.34 5.31 13.58
C LEU A 77 4.24 4.28 14.70
N ILE A 78 5.05 4.38 15.75
CA ILE A 78 5.02 3.45 16.89
C ILE A 78 3.76 3.69 17.70
N LYS A 79 3.44 4.96 18.00
CA LYS A 79 2.21 5.33 18.70
C LYS A 79 0.98 5.05 17.85
N ALA A 80 1.05 5.22 16.53
CA ALA A 80 -0.04 4.84 15.64
C ALA A 80 -0.32 3.34 15.70
N GLU A 81 0.72 2.50 15.70
CA GLU A 81 0.57 1.04 15.82
C GLU A 81 -0.07 0.66 17.17
N GLN A 82 0.45 1.21 18.27
CA GLN A 82 -0.10 0.96 19.60
C GLN A 82 -1.57 1.42 19.70
N TYR A 83 -1.87 2.62 19.19
CA TYR A 83 -3.22 3.17 19.17
C TYR A 83 -4.20 2.28 18.38
N VAL A 84 -3.79 1.79 17.21
CA VAL A 84 -4.59 0.86 16.39
C VAL A 84 -4.83 -0.45 17.13
N LYS A 85 -3.81 -1.00 17.79
CA LYS A 85 -3.88 -2.25 18.55
C LYS A 85 -4.82 -2.15 19.75
N GLU A 86 -4.68 -1.10 20.55
CA GLU A 86 -5.50 -0.87 21.75
C GLU A 86 -6.98 -0.63 21.42
N ASN A 87 -7.24 0.09 20.33
CA ASN A 87 -8.60 0.51 19.96
C ASN A 87 -9.24 -0.41 18.90
N LYS A 88 -8.55 -1.49 18.49
CA LYS A 88 -9.01 -2.45 17.47
C LYS A 88 -9.56 -1.76 16.22
N ILE A 89 -8.77 -0.82 15.70
CA ILE A 89 -9.24 0.07 14.63
C ILE A 89 -9.45 -0.72 13.35
N PHE A 90 -10.62 -0.51 12.74
CA PHE A 90 -10.95 -0.90 11.38
C PHE A 90 -11.19 0.37 10.54
N LEU A 91 -10.78 0.33 9.28
CA LEU A 91 -10.94 1.43 8.33
C LEU A 91 -11.46 0.92 6.99
N GLU A 92 -12.35 1.70 6.39
CA GLU A 92 -12.78 1.52 5.01
C GLU A 92 -12.38 2.77 4.23
N ILE A 93 -11.52 2.60 3.23
CA ILE A 93 -10.87 3.70 2.51
C ILE A 93 -11.27 3.65 1.05
N GLU A 94 -11.76 4.77 0.54
CA GLU A 94 -12.15 4.90 -0.87
C GLU A 94 -10.91 4.92 -1.78
N LYS A 95 -10.91 4.09 -2.82
CA LYS A 95 -9.89 4.10 -3.88
C LYS A 95 -9.98 5.38 -4.69
N ARG A 96 -8.80 5.85 -5.12
CA ARG A 96 -8.68 7.00 -6.01
C ARG A 96 -8.14 6.58 -7.38
N GLY A 97 -8.59 7.25 -8.43
CA GLY A 97 -8.18 7.01 -9.81
C GLY A 97 -8.49 8.21 -10.69
N GLY A 98 -8.77 7.99 -11.97
CA GLY A 98 -9.06 9.08 -12.91
C GLY A 98 -7.85 9.98 -13.15
N LYS A 99 -8.08 11.26 -13.46
CA LYS A 99 -6.99 12.18 -13.82
C LYS A 99 -6.05 12.39 -12.62
N PHE A 100 -4.77 12.05 -12.82
CA PHE A 100 -3.72 12.11 -11.79
C PHE A 100 -4.00 11.32 -10.50
N ASN A 101 -4.86 10.28 -10.55
CA ASN A 101 -5.26 9.47 -9.40
C ASN A 101 -5.93 10.28 -8.26
N GLN A 102 -6.63 11.37 -8.57
CA GLN A 102 -7.29 12.21 -7.56
C GLN A 102 -8.79 11.99 -7.43
N GLU A 103 -9.42 11.33 -8.40
CA GLU A 103 -10.87 11.15 -8.44
C GLU A 103 -11.30 9.98 -7.56
N LYS A 104 -12.36 10.20 -6.80
CA LYS A 104 -13.02 9.18 -5.99
C LYS A 104 -13.73 8.18 -6.90
N LEU A 105 -13.43 6.89 -6.74
CA LEU A 105 -13.95 5.85 -7.63
C LEU A 105 -15.23 5.18 -7.14
N GLY A 106 -15.72 5.51 -5.93
CA GLY A 106 -16.84 4.78 -5.30
C GLY A 106 -16.52 3.33 -4.95
N LYS A 107 -15.25 2.90 -5.09
CA LYS A 107 -14.75 1.57 -4.71
C LYS A 107 -14.00 1.70 -3.40
N PHE A 108 -14.19 0.77 -2.47
CA PHE A 108 -13.59 0.84 -1.14
C PHE A 108 -12.64 -0.33 -0.89
N VAL A 109 -11.63 -0.08 -0.05
CA VAL A 109 -10.74 -1.08 0.52
C VAL A 109 -10.97 -1.12 2.02
N SER A 110 -11.50 -2.23 2.49
CA SER A 110 -11.58 -2.55 3.91
C SER A 110 -10.20 -2.93 4.42
N LEU A 111 -9.77 -2.35 5.54
CA LEU A 111 -8.52 -2.63 6.21
C LEU A 111 -8.80 -3.07 7.65
N SER A 112 -8.50 -4.33 7.94
CA SER A 112 -8.57 -4.90 9.28
C SER A 112 -7.48 -4.31 10.19
N THR A 113 -7.65 -4.46 11.50
CA THR A 113 -6.65 -4.01 12.48
C THR A 113 -5.27 -4.60 12.19
N ASN A 114 -5.19 -5.89 11.86
CA ASN A 114 -3.92 -6.56 11.55
C ASN A 114 -3.30 -6.03 10.25
N GLU A 115 -4.12 -5.76 9.24
CA GLU A 115 -3.64 -5.17 7.98
C GLU A 115 -3.09 -3.75 8.20
N ILE A 116 -3.77 -2.94 9.00
CA ILE A 116 -3.29 -1.59 9.37
C ILE A 116 -1.96 -1.68 10.13
N ILE A 117 -1.85 -2.60 11.09
CA ILE A 117 -0.59 -2.84 11.83
C ILE A 117 0.53 -3.25 10.87
N GLY A 118 0.27 -4.19 9.95
CA GLY A 118 1.25 -4.62 8.95
C GLY A 118 1.74 -3.47 8.08
N ILE A 119 0.82 -2.61 7.61
CA ILE A 119 1.18 -1.39 6.86
C ILE A 119 2.04 -0.45 7.70
N LEU A 120 1.69 -0.21 8.98
CA LEU A 120 2.45 0.67 9.86
C LEU A 120 3.87 0.14 10.09
N GLN A 121 4.01 -1.15 10.40
CA GLN A 121 5.32 -1.80 10.56
C GLN A 121 6.16 -1.77 9.29
N TYR A 122 5.53 -1.93 8.13
CA TYR A 122 6.18 -1.75 6.83
C TYR A 122 6.73 -0.32 6.67
N LEU A 123 5.92 0.70 6.96
CA LEU A 123 6.34 2.09 6.90
C LEU A 123 7.46 2.40 7.89
N GLN A 124 7.44 1.82 9.10
CA GLN A 124 8.52 1.96 10.08
C GLN A 124 9.86 1.46 9.51
N LYS A 125 9.86 0.32 8.82
CA LYS A 125 11.06 -0.25 8.19
C LYS A 125 11.58 0.59 7.02
N LYS A 126 10.68 1.16 6.20
CA LYS A 126 11.06 1.89 4.99
C LYS A 126 11.41 3.35 5.23
N ILE A 127 10.66 4.03 6.08
CA ILE A 127 10.78 5.48 6.30
C ILE A 127 11.54 5.77 7.60
N GLY A 128 11.39 4.92 8.61
CA GLY A 128 11.93 5.11 9.95
C GLY A 128 10.85 5.51 10.97
N THR A 129 11.14 5.25 12.24
CA THR A 129 10.18 5.42 13.34
C THR A 129 10.17 6.81 13.97
N HIS A 130 11.20 7.62 13.69
CA HIS A 130 11.42 8.92 14.33
C HIS A 130 10.63 10.07 13.70
N LEU A 131 9.96 9.83 12.57
CA LEU A 131 9.18 10.85 11.87
C LEU A 131 7.75 10.90 12.38
N TRP A 132 7.24 12.14 12.52
CA TRP A 132 5.83 12.38 12.76
C TRP A 132 4.99 11.97 11.55
N MET A 133 3.74 11.59 11.78
CA MET A 133 2.87 11.03 10.74
C MET A 133 2.70 11.90 9.48
N ASN A 134 2.73 13.23 9.60
CA ASN A 134 2.69 14.12 8.42
C ASN A 134 3.97 14.03 7.57
N ALA A 135 5.14 13.90 8.20
CA ALA A 135 6.40 13.70 7.49
C ALA A 135 6.47 12.29 6.87
N VAL A 136 5.89 11.30 7.54
CA VAL A 136 5.72 9.94 6.99
C VAL A 136 4.84 9.98 5.74
N ILE A 137 3.73 10.73 5.73
CA ILE A 137 2.89 10.91 4.55
C ILE A 137 3.67 11.53 3.39
N GLY A 138 4.50 12.54 3.65
CA GLY A 138 5.39 13.12 2.63
C GLY A 138 6.32 12.07 2.03
N ALA A 139 7.08 11.37 2.88
CA ALA A 139 8.01 10.33 2.44
C ALA A 139 7.33 9.15 1.71
N LEU A 140 6.11 8.79 2.12
CA LEU A 140 5.27 7.80 1.44
C LEU A 140 4.95 8.22 0.01
N LEU A 141 4.55 9.47 -0.19
CA LEU A 141 4.19 10.01 -1.50
C LEU A 141 5.42 10.17 -2.39
N ASP A 142 6.51 10.71 -1.86
CA ASP A 142 7.76 10.92 -2.61
C ASP A 142 8.35 9.60 -3.12
N ARG A 143 8.22 8.52 -2.34
CA ARG A 143 8.74 7.20 -2.69
C ARG A 143 7.72 6.30 -3.40
N GLY A 144 6.46 6.73 -3.52
CA GLY A 144 5.40 5.96 -4.16
C GLY A 144 5.18 4.56 -3.55
N LEU A 145 5.32 4.41 -2.23
CA LEU A 145 5.30 3.09 -1.60
C LEU A 145 3.91 2.43 -1.73
N VAL A 146 3.91 1.15 -2.05
CA VAL A 146 2.73 0.28 -2.08
C VAL A 146 2.94 -0.90 -1.13
N TYR A 147 1.87 -1.34 -0.49
CA TYR A 147 1.89 -2.49 0.41
C TYR A 147 1.05 -3.64 -0.16
N THR A 148 1.61 -4.84 -0.20
CA THR A 148 0.93 -6.03 -0.73
C THR A 148 0.72 -7.03 0.39
N LEU A 149 -0.53 -7.48 0.53
CA LEU A 149 -0.93 -8.53 1.45
C LEU A 149 -1.08 -9.83 0.66
N GLN A 150 -0.45 -10.91 1.13
CA GLN A 150 -0.84 -12.25 0.70
C GLN A 150 -2.28 -12.49 1.15
N LEU A 151 -3.15 -12.81 0.20
CA LEU A 151 -4.43 -13.42 0.52
C LEU A 151 -4.08 -14.85 0.95
N GLU A 152 -4.35 -15.24 2.19
CA GLU A 152 -4.34 -16.66 2.54
C GLU A 152 -5.29 -17.37 1.57
N GLU A 153 -4.80 -18.36 0.82
CA GLU A 153 -5.63 -19.20 -0.04
C GLU A 153 -6.70 -19.87 0.83
N GLY A 154 -7.94 -19.40 0.73
CA GLY A 154 -9.11 -20.07 1.30
C GLY A 154 -10.06 -19.14 2.03
N VAL A 155 -10.88 -18.40 1.29
CA VAL A 155 -12.35 -18.58 1.28
C VAL A 155 -12.83 -18.07 -0.08
N HIS A 156 -12.75 -18.93 -1.09
CA HIS A 156 -13.70 -18.82 -2.19
C HIS A 156 -15.01 -19.36 -1.62
N ASP A 157 -15.87 -18.46 -1.14
CA ASP A 157 -17.28 -18.78 -0.95
C ASP A 157 -17.86 -18.81 -2.36
N ASP A 158 -17.74 -19.97 -3.01
CA ASP A 158 -18.43 -20.25 -4.26
C ASP A 158 -19.91 -20.43 -3.93
N GLY A 159 -20.58 -19.30 -3.70
CA GLY A 159 -22.03 -19.18 -3.80
C GLY A 159 -22.49 -19.43 -5.23
N THR A 160 -22.24 -20.63 -5.77
CA THR A 160 -23.00 -21.19 -6.87
C THR A 160 -24.11 -21.99 -6.24
N THR A 161 -25.24 -21.31 -6.07
CA THR A 161 -26.55 -21.96 -5.94
C THR A 161 -26.71 -22.97 -7.07
N ASP A 162 -26.66 -24.25 -6.74
CA ASP A 162 -27.21 -25.31 -7.59
C ASP A 162 -28.73 -25.12 -7.65
N ILE A 163 -29.17 -24.36 -8.64
CA ILE A 163 -30.51 -24.45 -9.20
C ILE A 163 -30.33 -25.02 -10.61
N LEU A 164 -30.78 -26.26 -10.79
CA LEU A 164 -31.43 -26.85 -11.99
C LEU A 164 -31.47 -28.38 -11.76
N ALA A 165 -32.62 -28.93 -11.37
CA ALA A 165 -33.64 -29.47 -12.26
C ALA A 165 -33.27 -30.85 -12.84
N GLY A 166 -33.99 -31.87 -12.35
CA GLY A 166 -33.98 -33.26 -12.80
C GLY A 166 -34.84 -34.12 -11.89
#